data_AF-A0AAW2DBH0-F1
#
_entry.id   AF-A0AAW2DBH0-F1
#
_cell.length_a   1.000
_cell.length_b   1.000
_cell.length_c   1.000
_cell.angle_alpha   90.00
_cell.angle_beta   90.00
_cell.angle_gamma   90.00
#
_symmetry.space_group_name_H-M   'P 1'
#
loop_
_entity.id
_entity.type
_entity.pdbx_description
1 polymer ?
#
loop_
_entity_poly.entity_id
_entity_poly.type
_entity_poly.pdbx_seq_one_letter_code
_entity_poly.pdbx_strand_id
1 'polypeptide(L)'
;MVSINCLLFVSVEVQLFLEWFLSTLRLFQPTIYPRNKARVEGSKSNPIELARQIRHVFEEHKQAWSKLPRRSPKINIWQPPPNSWVKLNFDAAIREEKISVAVVGRDDLGRLLMAWAEQLDPGNSLLGEAKAAWWAIKCAAMEGYRNIILEGDALNVINPLKNANYVPH
;
A
#
# COMPACT_ATOMS: atom_id res chain seq x y z
N MET A 1 20.22 -12.76 -9.57
CA MET A 1 20.05 -12.29 -10.94
C MET A 1 18.76 -11.48 -10.98
N VAL A 2 18.86 -10.16 -10.85
CA VAL A 2 17.71 -9.24 -10.78
C VAL A 2 17.34 -8.90 -12.21
N SER A 3 16.20 -9.42 -12.70
CA SER A 3 15.74 -9.11 -14.04
C SER A 3 15.02 -7.76 -14.04
N ILE A 4 15.53 -6.87 -14.88
CA ILE A 4 15.10 -5.50 -15.13
C ILE A 4 13.89 -5.52 -16.06
N ASN A 5 12.87 -4.71 -15.76
CA ASN A 5 12.15 -3.94 -16.77
C ASN A 5 11.73 -2.61 -16.15
N CYS A 6 12.42 -1.55 -16.59
CA CYS A 6 12.17 -0.18 -16.24
C CYS A 6 11.33 0.43 -17.38
N LEU A 7 10.12 0.87 -17.08
CA LEU A 7 9.39 1.82 -17.92
C LEU A 7 9.00 3.00 -17.04
N LEU A 8 9.69 4.11 -17.29
CA LEU A 8 9.31 5.46 -16.90
C LEU A 8 7.92 5.77 -17.50
N PHE A 9 7.03 6.37 -16.70
CA PHE A 9 6.37 7.67 -16.96
C PHE A 9 5.06 7.79 -16.19
N VAL A 10 4.88 9.00 -15.66
CA VAL A 10 3.71 9.54 -14.95
C VAL A 10 2.44 9.24 -15.75
N SER A 11 1.61 8.33 -15.23
CA SER A 11 0.29 8.02 -15.76
C SER A 11 -0.73 8.17 -14.65
N VAL A 12 -1.96 8.50 -15.03
CA VAL A 12 -3.12 8.90 -14.21
C VAL A 12 -3.50 7.86 -13.12
N GLU A 13 -2.83 6.71 -13.08
CA GLU A 13 -2.81 5.76 -11.97
C GLU A 13 -2.23 6.33 -10.68
N VAL A 14 -1.35 7.35 -10.68
CA VAL A 14 -0.91 7.97 -9.40
C VAL A 14 -2.01 8.86 -8.82
N GLN A 15 -2.83 9.51 -9.65
CA GLN A 15 -3.99 10.29 -9.17
C GLN A 15 -5.13 9.37 -8.72
N LEU A 16 -5.38 8.29 -9.47
CA LEU A 16 -6.36 7.28 -9.08
C LEU A 16 -5.87 6.44 -7.92
N PHE A 17 -4.56 6.21 -7.74
CA PHE A 17 -3.99 5.55 -6.57
C PHE A 17 -3.96 6.48 -5.38
N LEU A 18 -3.75 7.79 -5.52
CA LEU A 18 -3.85 8.76 -4.41
C LEU A 18 -5.31 9.02 -4.00
N GLU A 19 -6.26 9.09 -4.94
CA GLU A 19 -7.69 9.16 -4.61
C GLU A 19 -8.25 7.81 -4.16
N TRP A 20 -7.76 6.71 -4.71
CA TRP A 20 -7.99 5.35 -4.20
C TRP A 20 -7.31 5.19 -2.85
N PHE A 21 -6.15 5.78 -2.55
CA PHE A 21 -5.41 5.69 -1.28
C PHE A 21 -6.00 6.58 -0.20
N LEU A 22 -6.48 7.78 -0.53
CA LEU A 22 -7.21 8.63 0.42
C LEU A 22 -8.60 8.06 0.74
N SER A 23 -9.23 7.39 -0.23
CA SER A 23 -10.50 6.70 0.00
C SER A 23 -10.34 5.29 0.58
N THR A 24 -9.25 4.58 0.26
CA THR A 24 -8.88 3.30 0.88
C THR A 24 -8.30 3.52 2.27
N LEU A 25 -7.50 4.54 2.56
CA LEU A 25 -7.15 4.88 3.96
C LEU A 25 -8.41 5.16 4.81
N ARG A 26 -9.46 5.76 4.23
CA ARG A 26 -10.77 5.89 4.90
C ARG A 26 -11.46 4.55 5.16
N LEU A 27 -11.32 3.56 4.26
CA LEU A 27 -11.85 2.20 4.38
C LEU A 27 -10.99 1.25 5.25
N PHE A 28 -9.68 1.44 5.20
CA PHE A 28 -8.65 0.51 5.64
C PHE A 28 -7.97 0.94 6.95
N GLN A 29 -7.87 2.23 7.28
CA GLN A 29 -7.43 2.63 8.63
C GLN A 29 -8.35 2.10 9.73
N PRO A 30 -9.69 2.16 9.64
CA PRO A 30 -10.55 1.63 10.70
C PRO A 30 -10.49 0.10 10.83
N THR A 31 -9.85 -0.61 9.89
CA THR A 31 -9.96 -2.07 9.79
C THR A 31 -8.61 -2.78 9.87
N ILE A 32 -7.62 -2.32 9.12
CA ILE A 32 -6.25 -2.83 9.20
C ILE A 32 -5.58 -2.38 10.49
N TYR A 33 -5.79 -1.15 10.95
CA TYR A 33 -5.14 -0.69 12.18
C TYR A 33 -5.62 -1.50 13.41
N PRO A 34 -6.93 -1.71 13.66
CA PRO A 34 -7.37 -2.59 14.75
C PRO A 34 -7.00 -4.06 14.55
N ARG A 35 -7.00 -4.58 13.31
CA ARG A 35 -6.56 -5.97 13.03
C ARG A 35 -5.07 -6.15 13.30
N ASN A 36 -4.24 -5.19 12.90
CA ASN A 36 -2.81 -5.18 13.18
C ASN A 36 -2.55 -5.03 14.66
N LYS A 37 -3.22 -4.09 15.33
CA LYS A 37 -3.16 -3.91 16.78
C LYS A 37 -3.60 -5.16 17.53
N ALA A 38 -4.63 -5.86 17.06
CA ALA A 38 -5.04 -7.15 17.60
C ALA A 38 -3.97 -8.23 17.43
N ARG A 39 -3.37 -8.31 16.24
CA ARG A 39 -2.32 -9.29 15.91
C ARG A 39 -1.02 -9.03 16.68
N VAL A 40 -0.63 -7.77 16.85
CA VAL A 40 0.67 -7.35 17.40
C VAL A 40 0.61 -7.07 18.91
N GLU A 41 -0.47 -6.46 19.39
CA GLU A 41 -0.64 -6.04 20.80
C GLU A 41 -1.69 -6.87 21.55
N GLY A 42 -2.39 -7.81 20.89
CA GLY A 42 -3.37 -8.70 21.53
C GLY A 42 -4.74 -8.07 21.82
N SER A 43 -5.03 -6.88 21.28
CA SER A 43 -6.30 -6.17 21.49
C SER A 43 -7.48 -6.88 20.80
N LYS A 44 -8.65 -7.01 21.45
CA LYS A 44 -9.84 -7.70 20.85
C LYS A 44 -10.86 -6.70 20.32
N SER A 45 -11.13 -6.71 19.01
CA SER A 45 -12.21 -5.97 18.36
C SER A 45 -13.38 -6.89 17.98
N ASN A 46 -14.62 -6.37 17.96
CA ASN A 46 -15.82 -7.15 17.60
C ASN A 46 -15.85 -7.42 16.07
N PRO A 47 -15.76 -8.68 15.61
CA PRO A 47 -15.68 -9.00 14.18
C PRO A 47 -16.93 -8.65 13.37
N ILE A 48 -18.12 -8.72 13.99
CA ILE A 48 -19.40 -8.45 13.32
C ILE A 48 -19.55 -6.95 13.10
N GLU A 49 -19.25 -6.16 14.11
CA GLU A 49 -19.30 -4.71 14.03
C GLU A 49 -18.26 -4.17 13.03
N LEU A 50 -17.06 -4.76 13.04
CA LEU A 50 -16.03 -4.46 12.05
C LEU A 50 -16.50 -4.78 10.62
N ALA A 51 -17.09 -5.96 10.40
CA ALA A 51 -17.60 -6.35 9.08
C ALA A 51 -18.74 -5.44 8.60
N ARG A 52 -19.58 -4.95 9.52
CA ARG A 52 -20.65 -3.99 9.21
C ARG A 52 -20.08 -2.64 8.76
N GLN A 53 -19.10 -2.12 9.49
CA GLN A 53 -18.42 -0.87 9.14
C GLN A 53 -17.70 -0.97 7.78
N ILE A 54 -17.01 -2.09 7.51
CA ILE A 54 -16.37 -2.35 6.20
C ILE A 54 -17.39 -2.25 5.07
N ARG A 55 -18.50 -3.00 5.18
CA ARG A 55 -19.53 -3.03 4.14
C ARG A 55 -20.12 -1.65 3.89
N HIS A 56 -20.37 -0.89 4.95
CA HIS A 56 -20.96 0.43 4.84
C HIS A 56 -20.06 1.39 4.08
N VAL A 57 -18.80 1.55 4.51
CA VAL A 57 -17.86 2.47 3.87
C VAL A 57 -17.55 2.00 2.44
N PHE A 58 -17.50 0.69 2.19
CA PHE A 58 -17.29 0.14 0.84
C PHE A 58 -18.42 0.53 -0.12
N GLU A 59 -19.67 0.42 0.30
CA GLU A 59 -20.81 0.81 -0.53
C GLU A 59 -20.86 2.32 -0.77
N GLU A 60 -20.56 3.15 0.23
CA GLU A 60 -20.44 4.61 0.04
C GLU A 60 -19.37 4.96 -0.99
N HIS A 61 -18.21 4.30 -0.89
CA HIS A 61 -17.11 4.49 -1.82
C HIS A 61 -17.49 4.07 -3.24
N LYS A 62 -18.10 2.90 -3.40
CA LYS A 62 -18.61 2.41 -4.70
C LYS A 62 -19.58 3.39 -5.35
N GLN A 63 -20.49 3.97 -4.57
CA GLN A 63 -21.46 4.96 -5.04
C GLN A 63 -20.83 6.32 -5.41
N ALA A 64 -19.78 6.74 -4.71
CA ALA A 64 -19.04 7.96 -5.06
C ALA A 64 -18.31 7.78 -6.39
N TRP A 65 -17.71 6.62 -6.62
CA TRP A 65 -16.90 6.33 -7.82
C TRP A 65 -17.75 6.04 -9.06
N SER A 66 -18.97 5.54 -8.91
CA SER A 66 -19.89 5.38 -10.04
C SER A 66 -20.32 6.69 -10.68
N LYS A 67 -20.12 7.83 -9.99
CA LYS A 67 -20.53 9.17 -10.45
C LYS A 67 -19.46 9.91 -11.25
N LEU A 68 -18.23 9.41 -11.29
CA LEU A 68 -17.13 10.05 -12.03
C LEU A 68 -17.21 9.69 -13.53
N PRO A 69 -17.01 10.66 -14.44
CA PRO A 69 -17.01 10.39 -15.87
C PRO A 69 -15.87 9.43 -16.22
N ARG A 70 -16.20 8.34 -16.92
CA ARG A 70 -15.24 7.34 -17.41
C ARG A 70 -14.36 7.97 -18.49
N ARG A 71 -13.28 8.64 -18.08
CA ARG A 71 -12.16 8.90 -19.00
C ARG A 71 -11.56 7.55 -19.35
N SER A 72 -11.51 7.18 -20.63
CA SER A 72 -10.82 5.98 -21.10
C SER A 72 -9.31 6.16 -20.93
N PRO A 73 -8.69 5.62 -19.88
CA PRO A 73 -7.25 5.76 -19.68
C PRO A 73 -6.57 4.75 -20.59
N LYS A 74 -5.30 4.98 -20.96
CA LYS A 74 -4.43 3.86 -21.34
C LYS A 74 -4.33 2.96 -20.11
N ILE A 75 -5.04 1.83 -20.13
CA ILE A 75 -5.12 0.93 -18.99
C ILE A 75 -3.78 0.20 -18.89
N ASN A 76 -2.94 0.59 -17.92
CA ASN A 76 -1.83 -0.27 -17.50
C ASN A 76 -2.42 -1.30 -16.54
N ILE A 77 -2.71 -2.48 -17.08
CA ILE A 77 -3.31 -3.55 -16.28
C ILE A 77 -2.26 -4.01 -15.27
N TRP A 78 -2.52 -3.77 -13.98
CA TRP A 78 -1.71 -4.31 -12.88
C TRP A 78 -1.46 -5.80 -13.12
N GLN A 79 -0.20 -6.22 -13.02
CA GLN A 79 0.20 -7.60 -13.24
C GLN A 79 0.54 -8.27 -11.91
N PRO A 80 0.07 -9.51 -11.68
CA PRO A 80 0.49 -10.26 -10.52
C PRO A 80 1.99 -10.57 -10.55
N PRO A 81 2.61 -10.82 -9.39
CA PRO A 81 3.99 -11.29 -9.31
C PRO A 81 4.14 -12.71 -9.91
N PRO A 82 5.38 -13.14 -10.19
CA PRO A 82 5.68 -14.55 -10.52
C PRO A 82 5.24 -15.51 -9.41
N ASN A 83 5.07 -16.79 -9.77
CA ASN A 83 4.74 -17.84 -8.81
C ASN A 83 5.73 -17.86 -7.63
N SER A 84 5.22 -18.02 -6.41
CA SER A 84 6.00 -18.06 -5.15
C SER A 84 6.64 -16.71 -4.76
N TRP A 85 6.24 -15.61 -5.41
CA TRP A 85 6.58 -14.25 -5.01
C TRP A 85 5.36 -13.52 -4.45
N VAL A 86 5.62 -12.58 -3.55
CA VAL A 86 4.59 -11.67 -3.03
C VAL A 86 4.88 -10.26 -3.52
N LYS A 87 3.88 -9.61 -4.10
CA LYS A 87 3.97 -8.19 -4.48
C LYS A 87 3.42 -7.32 -3.37
N LEU A 88 4.26 -6.45 -2.83
CA LEU A 88 3.97 -5.51 -1.75
C LEU A 88 3.86 -4.10 -2.33
N ASN A 89 2.63 -3.59 -2.41
CA ASN A 89 2.37 -2.18 -2.70
C ASN A 89 2.37 -1.40 -1.39
N PHE A 90 3.17 -0.34 -1.27
CA PHE A 90 3.23 0.52 -0.09
C PHE A 90 2.95 1.98 -0.45
N ASP A 91 2.48 2.75 0.53
CA ASP A 91 2.23 4.19 0.41
C ASP A 91 2.16 4.84 1.82
N ALA A 92 2.40 6.14 1.92
CA ALA A 92 2.34 6.92 3.15
C ALA A 92 1.44 8.17 3.04
N ALA A 93 0.50 8.30 3.98
CA ALA A 93 -0.22 9.55 4.20
C ALA A 93 0.46 10.38 5.29
N ILE A 94 0.79 11.62 4.94
CA ILE A 94 1.48 12.57 5.83
C ILE A 94 0.47 13.51 6.47
N ARG A 95 0.55 13.69 7.79
CA ARG A 95 -0.13 14.73 8.55
C ARG A 95 0.87 15.40 9.48
N GLU A 96 0.52 16.58 9.99
CA GLU A 96 1.39 17.36 10.89
C GLU A 96 1.86 16.54 12.11
N GLU A 97 0.96 15.75 12.70
CA GLU A 97 1.24 15.01 13.93
C GLU A 97 1.79 13.60 13.69
N LYS A 98 1.68 13.06 12.47
CA LYS A 98 2.00 11.65 12.20
C LYS A 98 2.13 11.30 10.73
N ILE A 99 2.86 10.22 10.48
CA ILE A 99 2.85 9.51 9.20
C ILE A 99 1.99 8.26 9.37
N SER A 100 1.04 8.04 8.45
CA SER A 100 0.27 6.80 8.37
C SER A 100 0.75 6.00 7.18
N VAL A 101 1.31 4.81 7.42
CA VAL A 101 1.77 3.93 6.35
C VAL A 101 0.74 2.85 6.09
N ALA A 102 0.62 2.41 4.84
CA ALA A 102 -0.13 1.20 4.49
C ALA A 102 0.64 0.36 3.48
N VAL A 103 0.43 -0.95 3.55
CA VAL A 103 1.07 -1.95 2.70
C VAL A 103 0.05 -3.03 2.36
N VAL A 104 -0.03 -3.43 1.11
CA VAL A 104 -0.89 -4.52 0.62
C VAL A 104 -0.02 -5.55 -0.09
N GLY A 105 -0.10 -6.80 0.36
CA GLY A 105 0.61 -7.93 -0.23
C GLY A 105 -0.32 -8.86 -1.00
N ARG A 106 0.04 -9.18 -2.25
CA ARG A 106 -0.72 -10.07 -3.15
C ARG A 106 0.12 -11.22 -3.69
N ASP A 107 -0.52 -12.35 -3.93
CA ASP A 107 0.08 -13.54 -4.55
C ASP A 107 0.08 -13.45 -6.09
N ASP A 108 0.59 -14.51 -6.72
CA ASP A 108 0.71 -14.71 -8.18
C ASP A 108 -0.64 -14.82 -8.91
N LEU A 109 -1.74 -14.97 -8.18
CA LEU A 109 -3.11 -14.91 -8.71
C LEU A 109 -3.76 -13.53 -8.45
N GLY A 110 -3.01 -12.58 -7.90
CA GLY A 110 -3.50 -11.26 -7.54
C GLY A 110 -4.39 -11.23 -6.30
N ARG A 111 -4.48 -12.35 -5.57
CA ARG A 111 -5.30 -12.47 -4.37
C ARG A 111 -4.61 -11.76 -3.21
N LEU A 112 -5.40 -11.09 -2.39
CA LEU A 112 -4.93 -10.47 -1.17
C LEU A 112 -4.42 -11.55 -0.21
N LEU A 113 -3.13 -11.51 0.13
CA LEU A 113 -2.54 -12.38 1.14
C LEU A 113 -2.47 -11.66 2.49
N MET A 114 -2.04 -10.40 2.48
CA MET A 114 -1.83 -9.61 3.69
C MET A 114 -2.05 -8.14 3.43
N ALA A 115 -2.34 -7.40 4.50
CA ALA A 115 -2.30 -5.96 4.47
C ALA A 115 -1.90 -5.45 5.86
N TRP A 116 -1.07 -4.43 5.88
CA TRP A 116 -0.56 -3.79 7.09
C TRP A 116 -0.75 -2.29 7.03
N ALA A 117 -1.01 -1.68 8.19
CA ALA A 117 -1.04 -0.26 8.40
C ALA A 117 -0.44 0.06 9.76
N GLU A 118 0.22 1.20 9.88
CA GLU A 118 0.84 1.66 11.12
C GLU A 118 0.86 3.20 11.16
N GLN A 119 0.91 3.77 12.37
CA GLN A 119 1.20 5.18 12.58
C GLN A 119 2.62 5.34 13.11
N LEU A 120 3.41 6.16 12.44
CA LEU A 120 4.80 6.42 12.73
C LEU A 120 5.00 7.90 13.05
N ASP A 121 6.12 8.22 13.67
CA ASP A 121 6.50 9.59 14.00
C ASP A 121 6.39 10.51 12.77
N PRO A 122 5.97 11.78 12.96
CA PRO A 122 5.81 12.74 11.89
C PRO A 122 7.10 12.95 11.08
N GLY A 123 6.92 13.46 9.87
CA GLY A 123 8.01 13.67 8.92
C GLY A 123 7.51 14.23 7.60
N ASN A 124 8.44 14.51 6.69
CA ASN A 124 8.09 14.94 5.34
C ASN A 124 7.67 13.74 4.46
N SER A 125 7.18 14.03 3.25
CA SER A 125 6.71 13.01 2.30
C SER A 125 7.77 11.97 1.95
N LEU A 126 9.01 12.38 1.65
CA LEU A 126 10.11 11.47 1.36
C LEU A 126 10.38 10.50 2.53
N LEU A 127 10.43 11.03 3.75
CA LEU A 127 10.63 10.21 4.94
C LEU A 127 9.45 9.26 5.18
N GLY A 128 8.22 9.71 4.92
CA GLY A 128 7.03 8.87 5.01
C GLY A 128 7.06 7.70 4.04
N GLU A 129 7.37 7.96 2.78
CA GLU A 129 7.50 6.92 1.75
C GLU A 129 8.63 5.94 2.06
N ALA A 130 9.79 6.44 2.51
CA ALA A 130 10.89 5.60 2.95
C ALA A 130 10.50 4.72 4.15
N LYS A 131 9.76 5.28 5.10
CA LYS A 131 9.22 4.54 6.25
C LYS A 131 8.19 3.49 5.83
N ALA A 132 7.34 3.77 4.86
CA ALA A 132 6.37 2.81 4.32
C ALA A 132 7.07 1.64 3.61
N ALA A 133 8.08 1.93 2.77
CA ALA A 133 8.93 0.92 2.15
C ALA A 133 9.63 0.02 3.19
N TRP A 134 10.27 0.64 4.18
CA TRP A 134 10.93 -0.06 5.27
C TRP A 134 9.95 -0.94 6.06
N TRP A 135 8.77 -0.41 6.37
CA TRP A 135 7.73 -1.13 7.09
C TRP A 135 7.23 -2.36 6.32
N ALA A 136 7.04 -2.23 5.00
CA ALA A 136 6.68 -3.35 4.13
C ALA A 136 7.70 -4.48 4.18
N ILE A 137 9.00 -4.15 4.05
CA ILE A 137 10.10 -5.12 4.09
C ILE A 137 10.16 -5.79 5.47
N LYS A 138 10.06 -4.99 6.55
CA LYS A 138 10.10 -5.49 7.92
C LYS A 138 8.95 -6.49 8.18
N CYS A 139 7.72 -6.13 7.80
CA CYS A 139 6.58 -7.01 7.98
C CYS A 139 6.70 -8.30 7.17
N ALA A 140 7.17 -8.19 5.92
CA ALA A 140 7.38 -9.36 5.09
C ALA A 140 8.41 -10.34 5.68
N ALA A 141 9.52 -9.80 6.22
CA ALA A 141 10.53 -10.59 6.90
C ALA A 141 9.98 -11.28 8.16
N MET A 142 9.19 -10.57 8.98
CA MET A 142 8.56 -11.13 10.18
C MET A 142 7.59 -12.28 9.88
N GLU A 143 6.90 -12.22 8.74
CA GLU A 143 5.97 -13.28 8.28
C GLU A 143 6.69 -14.39 7.48
N GLY A 144 8.02 -14.30 7.32
CA GLY A 144 8.82 -15.33 6.66
C GLY A 144 8.79 -15.31 5.13
N TYR A 145 8.31 -14.23 4.50
CA TYR A 145 8.35 -14.08 3.05
C TYR A 145 9.78 -13.81 2.57
N ARG A 146 10.28 -14.70 1.71
CA ARG A 146 11.66 -14.63 1.17
C ARG A 146 11.74 -13.96 -0.21
N ASN A 147 10.68 -14.08 -1.00
CA ASN A 147 10.62 -13.58 -2.37
C ASN A 147 9.56 -12.48 -2.44
N ILE A 148 10.00 -11.22 -2.45
CA ILE A 148 9.11 -10.07 -2.48
C ILE A 148 9.42 -9.15 -3.66
N ILE A 149 8.38 -8.56 -4.24
CA ILE A 149 8.46 -7.42 -5.14
C ILE A 149 7.92 -6.22 -4.39
N LEU A 150 8.72 -5.18 -4.23
CA LEU A 150 8.31 -3.94 -3.59
C LEU A 150 7.92 -2.90 -4.66
N GLU A 151 6.71 -2.35 -4.55
CA GLU A 151 6.18 -1.33 -5.46
C GLU A 151 5.67 -0.13 -4.65
N GLY A 152 6.10 1.07 -5.05
CA GLY A 152 5.64 2.36 -4.52
C GLY A 152 5.83 3.44 -5.60
N ASP A 153 5.17 4.58 -5.44
CA ASP A 153 5.19 5.69 -6.41
C ASP A 153 6.36 6.68 -6.18
N ALA A 154 7.01 6.59 -5.02
CA ALA A 154 8.16 7.41 -4.64
C ALA A 154 9.47 6.93 -5.28
N LEU A 155 9.74 7.35 -6.52
CA LEU A 155 10.97 6.99 -7.24
C LEU A 155 12.27 7.35 -6.51
N ASN A 156 12.27 8.45 -5.75
CA ASN A 156 13.37 8.87 -4.90
C ASN A 156 13.64 7.93 -3.71
N VAL A 157 12.68 7.06 -3.36
CA VAL A 157 12.85 5.94 -2.41
C VAL A 157 13.20 4.65 -3.14
N ILE A 158 12.52 4.35 -4.25
CA ILE A 158 12.68 3.10 -5.00
C ILE A 158 14.06 2.99 -5.67
N ASN A 159 14.58 4.08 -6.22
CA ASN A 159 15.86 4.05 -6.93
C ASN A 159 17.06 3.72 -6.01
N PRO A 160 17.21 4.34 -4.81
CA PRO A 160 18.22 3.92 -3.83
C PRO A 160 18.12 2.44 -3.43
N LEU A 161 16.90 1.91 -3.28
CA LEU A 161 16.68 0.51 -2.93
C LEU A 161 17.08 -0.46 -4.05
N LYS A 162 16.94 -0.04 -5.32
CA LYS A 162 17.36 -0.83 -6.48
C LYS A 162 18.87 -0.82 -6.70
N ASN A 163 19.53 0.28 -6.37
CA ASN A 163 20.96 0.46 -6.56
C ASN A 163 21.55 1.25 -5.40
N ALA A 164 22.37 0.58 -4.57
CA ALA A 164 23.01 1.17 -3.40
C ALA A 164 23.93 2.36 -3.72
N ASN A 165 24.34 2.53 -4.98
CA ASN A 165 25.16 3.66 -5.44
C ASN A 165 24.34 4.87 -5.91
N TYR A 166 23.01 4.81 -5.85
CA TYR A 166 22.14 5.91 -6.27
C TYR A 166 22.04 6.97 -5.16
N VAL A 167 22.40 8.21 -5.50
CA VAL A 167 22.26 9.37 -4.62
C VAL A 167 20.93 10.07 -4.95
N PRO A 168 19.99 10.21 -3.99
CA PRO A 168 18.77 10.97 -4.21
C PRO A 168 19.09 12.44 -4.49
N HIS A 169 18.46 13.02 -5.53
CA HIS A 169 18.49 14.46 -5.82
C HIS A 169 17.26 15.17 -5.24
#